data_AF-X1GRS2-F1
#
_entry.id   AF-X1GRS2-F1
#
_cell.length_a   1.000
_cell.length_b   1.000
_cell.length_c   1.000
_cell.angle_alpha   90.00
_cell.angle_beta   90.00
_cell.angle_gamma   90.00
#
_symmetry.space_group_name_H-M   'P 1'
#
loop_
_entity.id
_entity.type
_entity.pdbx_description
1 polymer ?
#
loop_
_entity_poly.entity_id
_entity_poly.type
_entity_poly.pdbx_seq_one_letter_code
_entity_poly.pdbx_strand_id
1 'polypeptide(L)' 'DRANLDGLGLVNFRDFAIVANDWQKTGPGLAGDTNRNEIVDIEDLAQIAQHWLSDCQP' A
#
# COMPACT_ATOMS: atom_id res chain seq x y z
N ASP A 1 -6.79 0.47 -5.06
CA ASP A 1 -7.18 1.91 -4.94
C ASP A 1 -7.04 2.48 -3.53
N ARG A 2 -6.14 1.96 -2.69
CA ARG A 2 -5.93 2.51 -1.34
C ARG A 2 -4.43 2.52 -1.03
N ALA A 3 -3.85 3.71 -1.01
CA ALA A 3 -2.41 3.91 -0.76
C ALA A 3 -2.10 4.47 0.64
N ASN A 4 -3.08 5.06 1.33
CA ASN A 4 -2.99 5.35 2.77
C ASN A 4 -3.42 4.10 3.55
N LEU A 5 -2.41 3.33 3.96
CA LEU A 5 -2.52 2.02 4.58
C LEU A 5 -2.49 2.10 6.12
N ASP A 6 -1.79 3.09 6.69
CA ASP A 6 -1.80 3.29 8.15
C ASP A 6 -3.02 4.08 8.65
N GLY A 7 -3.78 4.68 7.73
CA GLY A 7 -4.96 5.48 8.01
C GLY A 7 -4.65 6.90 8.49
N LEU A 8 -3.41 7.39 8.34
CA LEU A 8 -2.93 8.62 8.96
C LEU A 8 -2.35 9.60 7.93
N GLY A 9 -3.06 10.70 7.72
CA GLY A 9 -2.54 11.84 6.95
C GLY A 9 -2.16 11.47 5.51
N LEU A 10 -0.94 11.87 5.11
CA LEU A 10 -0.43 11.69 3.76
C LEU A 10 0.16 10.30 3.56
N VAL A 11 0.07 9.78 2.34
CA VAL A 11 0.83 8.58 1.93
C VAL A 11 2.33 8.87 2.05
N ASN A 12 3.01 8.14 2.93
CA ASN A 12 4.41 8.35 3.24
C ASN A 12 5.15 7.03 3.52
N PHE A 13 6.34 7.13 4.13
CA PHE A 13 7.16 5.95 4.41
C PHE A 13 6.51 4.95 5.38
N ARG A 14 5.51 5.35 6.17
CA ARG A 14 4.72 4.43 7.00
C ARG A 14 3.88 3.47 6.17
N ASP A 15 3.22 3.98 5.13
CA ASP A 15 2.45 3.16 4.20
C ASP A 15 3.36 2.25 3.38
N PHE A 16 4.49 2.79 2.91
CA PHE A 16 5.52 1.98 2.26
C PHE A 16 6.01 0.84 3.15
N ALA A 17 6.20 1.08 4.46
CA ALA A 17 6.65 0.03 5.39
C ALA A 17 5.62 -1.12 5.52
N ILE A 18 4.32 -0.84 5.36
CA ILE A 18 3.27 -1.87 5.34
C ILE A 18 3.40 -2.75 4.09
N VAL A 19 3.58 -2.15 2.90
CA VAL A 19 3.86 -2.90 1.66
C VAL A 19 5.16 -3.70 1.79
N ALA A 20 6.23 -3.09 2.29
CA ALA A 20 7.52 -3.74 2.45
C ALA A 20 7.47 -4.93 3.43
N ASN A 21 6.66 -4.86 4.49
CA ASN A 21 6.49 -5.95 5.45
C ASN A 21 5.86 -7.20 4.81
N ASP A 22 5.00 -7.01 3.81
CA ASP A 22 4.31 -8.09 3.10
C ASP A 22 4.92 -8.42 1.73
N TRP A 23 6.02 -7.77 1.35
CA TRP A 23 6.64 -7.92 0.04
C TRP A 23 6.83 -9.39 -0.38
N GLN A 24 6.32 -9.74 -1.57
CA GLN A 24 6.33 -11.09 -2.16
C GLN A 24 5.58 -12.17 -1.36
N LYS A 25 4.81 -11.81 -0.33
CA LYS A 25 3.86 -12.74 0.26
C LYS A 25 2.65 -12.89 -0.65
N THR A 26 2.02 -14.06 -0.55
CA THR A 26 0.77 -14.38 -1.23
C THR A 26 -0.27 -14.88 -0.24
N GLY A 27 -1.53 -14.70 -0.58
CA GLY A 27 -2.69 -15.12 0.21
C GLY A 27 -3.54 -13.96 0.70
N PRO A 28 -4.69 -14.28 1.32
CA PRO A 28 -5.68 -13.29 1.71
C PRO A 28 -5.24 -12.49 2.94
N GLY A 29 -5.69 -11.24 3.01
CA GLY A 29 -5.58 -10.40 4.23
C GLY A 29 -4.19 -9.79 4.47
N LEU A 30 -3.34 -9.76 3.45
CA LEU A 30 -2.08 -9.02 3.48
C LEU A 30 -2.37 -7.51 3.51
N ALA A 31 -1.77 -6.79 4.44
CA ALA A 31 -2.01 -5.35 4.59
C ALA A 31 -1.35 -4.56 3.44
N GLY A 32 -0.26 -5.09 2.89
CA GLY A 32 0.42 -4.55 1.71
C GLY A 32 -0.25 -4.81 0.37
N ASP A 33 -1.32 -5.62 0.31
CA ASP A 33 -2.04 -5.97 -0.92
C ASP A 33 -3.12 -4.91 -1.23
N THR A 34 -2.71 -3.90 -1.99
CA THR A 34 -3.46 -2.67 -2.27
C THR A 34 -4.38 -2.80 -3.48
N ASN A 35 -4.06 -3.68 -4.45
CA ASN A 35 -4.95 -4.05 -5.56
C ASN A 35 -5.87 -5.24 -5.24
N ARG A 36 -5.67 -5.93 -4.11
CA ARG A 36 -6.45 -7.08 -3.63
C ARG A 36 -6.36 -8.28 -4.58
N ASN A 37 -5.20 -8.50 -5.18
CA ASN A 37 -4.95 -9.64 -6.06
C ASN A 37 -4.34 -10.86 -5.33
N GLU A 38 -4.24 -10.80 -4.00
CA GLU A 38 -3.66 -11.81 -3.11
C GLU A 38 -2.14 -12.00 -3.29
N ILE A 39 -1.44 -11.02 -3.87
CA ILE A 39 0.01 -11.03 -4.08
C ILE A 39 0.53 -9.61 -3.81
N VAL A 40 1.51 -9.47 -2.92
CA VAL A 40 2.15 -8.15 -2.72
C VAL A 40 3.35 -8.02 -3.64
N ASP A 41 3.21 -7.22 -4.70
CA ASP A 41 4.24 -7.03 -5.72
C ASP A 41 4.40 -5.58 -6.19
N ILE A 42 5.01 -5.42 -7.37
CA ILE A 42 5.33 -4.12 -7.94
C ILE A 42 4.07 -3.27 -8.22
N GLU A 43 2.92 -3.89 -8.45
CA GLU A 43 1.67 -3.17 -8.67
C GLU A 43 1.20 -2.46 -7.39
N ASP A 44 1.44 -3.04 -6.22
CA ASP A 44 1.14 -2.40 -4.94
C ASP A 44 2.07 -1.24 -4.64
N LEU A 45 3.36 -1.44 -4.89
CA LEU A 45 4.34 -0.36 -4.76
C LEU A 45 4.04 0.78 -5.75
N ALA A 46 3.59 0.47 -6.96
CA ALA A 46 3.19 1.47 -7.94
C ALA A 46 2.01 2.32 -7.43
N GLN A 47 1.03 1.73 -6.74
CA GLN A 47 -0.05 2.49 -6.11
C GLN A 47 0.46 3.42 -5.01
N ILE A 48 1.37 2.96 -4.14
CA ILE A 48 2.01 3.85 -3.15
C ILE A 48 2.71 5.03 -3.83
N ALA A 49 3.47 4.76 -4.90
CA ALA A 49 4.22 5.79 -5.61
C ALA A 49 3.31 6.80 -6.32
N GLN A 50 2.19 6.35 -6.91
CA GLN A 50 1.21 7.24 -7.57
C GLN A 50 0.58 8.24 -6.61
N HIS A 51 0.43 7.86 -5.34
CA HIS A 51 -0.21 8.66 -4.32
C HIS A 51 0.79 9.31 -3.34
N TRP A 52 2.08 9.26 -3.62
CA TRP A 52 3.13 9.73 -2.71
C TRP A 52 2.91 11.19 -2.26
N LEU A 53 2.89 11.42 -0.95
CA LEU A 53 2.62 12.70 -0.30
C LEU A 53 1.26 13.34 -0.65
N SER A 54 0.35 12.58 -1.27
CA SER A 54 -1.04 12.99 -1.42
C SER A 54 -1.83 12.66 -0.16
N ASP A 55 -2.82 13.50 0.14
CA ASP A 55 -3.78 13.24 1.21
C ASP A 55 -4.88 12.31 0.68
N CYS A 56 -5.36 11.40 1.53
CA CYS A 56 -6.55 10.60 1.25
C CYS A 56 -7.80 11.25 1.88
N GLN A 57 -7.93 12.58 1.75
CA GLN A 57 -9.21 13.25 1.94
C GLN A 57 -10.09 13.07 0.69
N PRO A 58 -11.42 12.99 0.84
CA PRO A 58 -12.35 12.82 -0.28
C PRO A 58 -12.27 13.91 -1.34
#